data_AF-A0A415EJQ6-F1
#
_entry.id   AF-A0A415EJQ6-F1
#
_cell.length_a   1.000
_cell.length_b   1.000
_cell.length_c   1.000
_cell.angle_alpha   90.00
_cell.angle_beta   90.00
_cell.angle_gamma   90.00
#
_symmetry.space_group_name_H-M   'P 1'
#
loop_
_entity.id
_entity.type
_entity.pdbx_description
1 polymer ?
#
loop_
_entity_poly.entity_id
_entity_poly.type
_entity_poly.pdbx_seq_one_letter_code
_entity_poly.pdbx_strand_id
1 'polypeptide(L)' 'EEAPSLGIPVLIVRETTERPEGVAAGTLKLIGTHEERVYSEIVHLLSDEAAYKQMAHAKNPYGDGQASERIVAELKSYFE' A
#
# COMPACT_ATOMS: atom_id res chain seq x y z
N GLU A 1 1.61 -4.42 0.23
CA GLU A 1 0.81 -4.75 -0.96
C GLU A 1 -0.60 -5.20 -0.58
N GLU A 2 -0.72 -6.14 0.36
CA GLU A 2 -2.01 -6.74 0.76
C GLU A 2 -2.86 -5.81 1.66
N ALA A 3 -2.27 -5.27 2.73
CA ALA A 3 -2.98 -4.44 3.71
C ALA A 3 -3.72 -3.22 3.10
N PRO A 4 -3.18 -2.50 2.09
CA PRO A 4 -3.94 -1.46 1.40
C PRO A 4 -5.24 -1.94 0.75
N SER A 5 -5.31 -3.18 0.24
CA SER A 5 -6.57 -3.74 -0.29
C SER A 5 -7.65 -3.92 0.79
N LEU A 6 -7.25 -3.97 2.06
CA LEU A 6 -8.15 -4.09 3.21
C LEU A 6 -8.47 -2.72 3.84
N GLY A 7 -8.02 -1.63 3.23
CA GLY A 7 -8.18 -0.28 3.79
C GLY A 7 -7.36 -0.05 5.06
N ILE A 8 -6.24 -0.76 5.22
CA ILE A 8 -5.37 -0.65 6.40
C ILE A 8 -4.12 0.16 6.01
N PRO A 9 -3.88 1.33 6.61
CA PRO A 9 -2.64 2.10 6.41
C PRO A 9 -1.39 1.29 6.79
N VAL A 10 -0.31 1.44 6.01
CA VAL A 10 0.97 0.76 6.26
C VAL A 10 2.12 1.75 6.41
N LEU A 11 2.73 1.77 7.59
CA LEU A 11 4.00 2.45 7.85
C LEU A 11 5.14 1.45 7.64
N ILE A 12 6.09 1.78 6.77
CA ILE A 12 7.26 0.94 6.48
C ILE A 12 8.43 1.41 7.35
N VAL A 13 8.80 0.58 8.32
CA VAL A 13 9.95 0.80 9.23
C VAL A 13 11.24 0.28 8.59
N ARG A 14 11.58 0.82 7.41
CA ARG A 14 12.78 0.54 6.62
C ARG A 14 13.28 1.84 6.00
N GLU A 15 14.56 1.88 5.61
CA GLU A 15 15.14 3.04 4.90
C GLU A 15 14.86 3.03 3.39
N THR A 16 14.56 1.86 2.83
CA THR A 16 14.24 1.69 1.40
C THR A 16 13.11 0.70 1.21
N THR A 17 12.50 0.74 0.02
CA THR A 17 11.45 -0.20 -0.37
C THR A 17 11.55 -0.56 -1.85
N GLU A 18 11.34 -1.82 -2.15
CA GLU A 18 11.15 -2.39 -3.48
C GLU A 18 9.73 -2.14 -4.06
N ARG A 19 8.93 -1.31 -3.38
CA ARG A 19 7.52 -1.01 -3.66
C ARG A 19 7.28 0.50 -3.79
N PRO A 20 8.01 1.22 -4.65
CA PRO A 20 7.91 2.68 -4.78
C PRO A 20 6.52 3.16 -5.24
N GLU A 21 5.78 2.31 -5.95
CA GLU A 21 4.45 2.60 -6.46
C GLU A 21 3.45 2.80 -5.33
N GLY A 22 3.55 2.00 -4.26
CA GLY A 22 2.70 2.10 -3.07
C GLY A 22 2.96 3.37 -2.27
N VAL A 23 4.21 3.83 -2.24
CA VAL A 23 4.58 5.13 -1.64
C VAL A 23 4.02 6.28 -2.49
N ALA A 24 4.20 6.22 -3.82
CA ALA A 24 3.67 7.23 -4.73
C ALA A 24 2.13 7.30 -4.72
N ALA A 25 1.45 6.16 -4.58
CA ALA A 25 0.01 6.07 -4.47
C ALA A 25 -0.52 6.52 -3.09
N GLY A 26 0.35 6.70 -2.08
CA GLY A 26 -0.04 7.05 -0.72
C GLY A 26 -0.67 5.91 0.07
N THR A 27 -0.59 4.67 -0.41
CA THR A 27 -1.04 3.48 0.33
C THR A 27 0.00 2.99 1.34
N LEU A 28 1.26 3.34 1.12
CA LEU A 28 2.40 3.03 1.99
C LEU A 28 3.11 4.33 2.36
N LYS A 29 3.69 4.39 3.56
CA LYS A 29 4.57 5.50 3.97
C LYS A 29 5.90 4.95 4.47
N LEU A 30 7.00 5.29 3.78
CA LEU A 30 8.35 4.94 4.21
C LEU A 30 8.83 5.91 5.27
N ILE A 31 9.02 5.42 6.50
CA ILE A 31 9.29 6.26 7.67
C ILE A 31 10.67 6.06 8.28
N GLY A 32 11.49 5.16 7.72
CA GLY A 32 12.81 4.85 8.28
C GLY A 32 12.73 4.05 9.58
N THR A 33 13.84 3.96 10.30
CA THR A 33 13.93 3.15 11.53
C THR A 33 14.14 3.96 12.81
N HIS A 34 14.07 5.30 12.74
CA HIS A 34 14.26 6.16 13.91
C HIS A 34 13.04 6.12 14.84
N GLU A 35 13.25 5.78 16.11
CA GLU A 35 12.17 5.56 17.09
C GLU A 35 11.20 6.74 17.20
N GLU A 36 11.72 7.97 17.34
CA GLU A 36 10.88 9.17 17.46
C GLU A 36 9.98 9.39 16.23
N ARG A 37 10.48 9.01 15.05
CA ARG A 37 9.72 9.11 13.80
C ARG A 37 8.65 8.03 13.72
N VAL A 38 8.97 6.81 14.12
CA VAL A 38 7.99 5.71 14.23
C VAL A 38 6.87 6.10 15.19
N TYR A 39 7.21 6.59 16.37
CA TYR A 39 6.23 7.00 17.38
C TYR A 39 5.33 8.13 16.87
N SER A 40 5.91 9.20 16.33
CA SER A 40 5.14 10.36 15.84
C SER A 40 4.20 10.01 14.68
N GLU A 41 4.62 9.14 13.76
CA GLU A 41 3.79 8.69 12.63
C GLU A 41 2.62 7.81 13.08
N ILE A 42 2.84 6.93 14.06
CA ILE A 42 1.78 6.14 14.67
C ILE A 42 0.77 7.07 15.39
N VAL A 43 1.25 7.99 16.22
CA VAL A 43 0.39 8.95 16.93
C VAL A 43 -0.39 9.80 15.94
N HIS A 44 0.23 10.26 14.84
CA HIS A 44 -0.45 11.03 13.80
C HIS A 44 -1.62 10.24 13.20
N LEU A 45 -1.42 9.00 12.77
CA LEU A 45 -2.50 8.18 12.20
C LEU A 45 -3.59 7.80 13.23
N LEU A 46 -3.25 7.71 14.51
CA LEU A 46 -4.23 7.43 15.58
C LEU A 46 -5.02 8.67 16.02
N SER A 47 -4.44 9.87 15.88
CA SER A 47 -5.04 11.13 16.34
C SER A 47 -5.70 11.96 15.23
N ASP A 48 -5.36 11.70 13.97
CA ASP A 48 -5.91 12.38 12.80
C ASP A 48 -6.70 11.40 11.92
N GLU A 49 -8.03 11.42 12.08
CA GLU A 49 -8.94 10.57 11.31
C GLU A 49 -8.89 10.87 9.80
N ALA A 50 -8.64 12.12 9.41
CA ALA A 50 -8.55 12.49 8.00
C ALA A 50 -7.28 11.92 7.37
N ALA A 51 -6.14 12.01 8.06
CA ALA A 51 -4.90 11.38 7.63
C ALA A 51 -5.04 9.86 7.49
N TYR A 52 -5.66 9.20 8.48
CA TYR A 52 -5.95 7.77 8.41
C TYR A 52 -6.82 7.43 7.19
N LYS A 53 -7.95 8.12 7.01
CA LYS A 53 -8.90 7.85 5.91
C LYS A 53 -8.28 8.11 4.54
N GLN A 54 -7.42 9.11 4.41
CA GLN A 54 -6.72 9.38 3.17
C GLN A 54 -5.83 8.20 2.76
N MET A 55 -5.09 7.63 3.71
CA MET A 55 -4.18 6.52 3.46
C MET A 55 -4.94 5.20 3.26
N ALA A 56 -6.00 4.97 4.04
CA ALA A 56 -6.85 3.78 3.97
C ALA A 56 -7.62 3.67 2.63
N HIS A 57 -8.05 4.79 2.05
CA HIS A 57 -8.80 4.81 0.79
C HIS A 57 -7.93 5.12 -0.43
N ALA A 58 -6.61 5.24 -0.25
CA ALA A 58 -5.71 5.39 -1.37
C ALA A 58 -5.81 4.18 -2.31
N LYS A 59 -5.86 4.43 -3.62
CA LYS A 59 -6.01 3.36 -4.62
C LYS A 59 -4.81 2.41 -4.55
N ASN A 60 -5.06 1.11 -4.37
CA ASN A 60 -4.00 0.12 -4.38
C ASN A 60 -3.39 0.00 -5.80
N PRO A 61 -2.11 0.33 -6.02
CA PRO A 61 -1.49 0.25 -7.34
C PRO A 61 -1.21 -1.19 -7.79
N TYR A 62 -1.24 -2.18 -6.88
CA TYR A 62 -0.82 -3.55 -7.17
C TYR A 62 -1.92 -4.42 -7.79
N GLY A 63 -3.17 -3.96 -7.80
CA GLY A 63 -4.22 -4.67 -8.50
C GLY A 63 -5.63 -4.33 -8.02
N ASP A 64 -6.56 -4.98 -8.70
CA ASP A 64 -8.01 -4.88 -8.53
C ASP A 64 -8.63 -6.24 -8.20
N GLY A 65 -7.81 -7.24 -7.88
CA GLY A 65 -8.24 -8.60 -7.59
C GLY A 65 -8.50 -9.48 -8.82
N GLN A 66 -8.28 -9.00 -10.04
CA GLN A 66 -8.59 -9.73 -11.27
C GLN A 66 -7.37 -10.35 -11.99
N ALA A 67 -6.21 -10.39 -11.34
CA ALA A 67 -4.96 -10.84 -11.97
C ALA A 67 -5.07 -12.27 -12.54
N SER A 68 -5.58 -13.22 -11.74
CA SER A 68 -5.70 -14.63 -12.17
C SER A 68 -6.61 -14.80 -13.37
N GLU A 69 -7.76 -14.12 -13.40
CA GLU A 69 -8.71 -14.18 -14.51
C GLU A 69 -8.07 -13.67 -15.81
N ARG A 70 -7.36 -12.53 -15.73
CA ARG A 70 -6.67 -11.93 -16.88
C ARG A 70 -5.53 -12.81 -17.39
N ILE A 71 -4.73 -13.39 -16.49
CA ILE A 71 -3.63 -14.29 -16.86
C ILE A 71 -4.17 -15.53 -17.58
N VAL A 72 -5.23 -16.15 -17.05
CA VAL A 72 -5.84 -17.34 -17.68
C VAL A 72 -6.43 -17.00 -19.05
N ALA A 73 -7.08 -15.84 -19.18
CA ALA A 73 -7.62 -15.38 -20.46
C ALA A 73 -6.51 -15.19 -21.51
N GLU A 74 -5.40 -14.56 -21.12
CA GLU A 74 -4.26 -14.31 -22.01
C GLU A 74 -3.59 -15.61 -22.45
N LEU A 75 -3.38 -16.55 -21.51
CA LEU A 75 -2.81 -17.86 -21.85
C LEU A 75 -3.70 -18.63 -22.82
N LYS A 76 -5.02 -18.64 -22.62
CA LYS A 76 -5.95 -19.27 -23.57
C LYS A 76 -5.84 -18.64 -24.95
N SER A 77 -5.87 -17.31 -25.03
CA SER A 77 -5.74 -16.58 -26.29
C SER A 77 -4.42 -16.81 -27.01
N TYR A 78 -3.33 -17.11 -26.28
CA TYR A 78 -2.03 -17.39 -26.87
C TYR A 78 -1.93 -18.79 -27.51
N PHE A 79 -2.69 -19.76 -26.99
CA PHE A 79 -2.66 -21.16 -27.45
C PHE A 79 -3.79 -21.53 -28.43
N GLU A 80 -4.75 -20.64 -28.66
CA GLU A 80 -5.77 -20.73 -29.72
C GLU A 80 -5.26 -20.13 -31.04
#